data_AF-A0A183NNJ8-F1
#
_entry.id   AF-A0A183NNJ8-F1
#
_cell.length_a   1.000
_cell.length_b   1.000
_cell.length_c   1.000
_cell.angle_alpha   90.00
_cell.angle_beta   90.00
_cell.angle_gamma   90.00
#
_symmetry.space_group_name_H-M   'P 1'
#
loop_
_entity.id
_entity.type
_entity.pdbx_description
1 polymer ?
#
loop_
_entity_poly.entity_id
_entity_poly.type
_entity_poly.pdbx_seq_one_letter_code
_entity_poly.pdbx_strand_id
1 'polypeptide(L)'
;METLDMIQERKNRKTAIINNRTRTEKVKAQAKYTESNKQVKIIRADKQKYVEELARTAAKAARGNLKQLRYNEEISTRLISDKESETITEIQEERKRWVEHFEKLLNRRAPLNPSNIKVAQTDLPIYITSPTIE
;
A
#
# COMPACT_ATOMS: atom_id res chain seq x y z
N MET A 1 11.26 94.33 -12.53
CA MET A 1 10.20 93.30 -12.68
C MET A 1 10.70 92.15 -13.56
N GLU A 2 11.13 92.39 -14.80
CA GLU A 2 11.50 91.32 -15.77
C GLU A 2 12.58 90.32 -15.31
N THR A 3 13.60 90.75 -14.56
CA THR A 3 14.71 89.87 -14.16
C THR A 3 14.27 88.76 -13.19
N LEU A 4 13.30 89.05 -12.31
CA LEU A 4 12.77 88.11 -11.34
C LEU A 4 11.89 87.05 -12.02
N ASP A 5 11.09 87.47 -13.01
CA ASP A 5 10.27 86.59 -13.82
C ASP A 5 11.12 85.60 -14.61
N MET A 6 12.21 86.06 -15.24
CA MET A 6 13.14 85.17 -15.96
C MET A 6 13.78 84.10 -15.04
N ILE A 7 14.08 84.44 -13.79
CA ILE A 7 14.62 83.49 -12.81
C ILE A 7 13.56 82.45 -12.44
N GLN A 8 12.33 82.88 -12.19
CA GLN A 8 11.24 81.96 -11.87
C GLN A 8 10.91 81.04 -13.05
N GLU A 9 10.93 81.56 -14.26
CA GLU A 9 10.69 80.80 -15.49
C GLU A 9 11.76 79.71 -15.70
N ARG A 10 13.04 80.03 -15.45
CA ARG A 10 14.13 79.03 -15.48
C ARG A 10 13.96 77.94 -14.41
N LYS A 11 13.53 78.30 -13.20
CA LYS A 11 13.23 77.33 -12.14
C LYS A 11 12.09 76.40 -12.56
N ASN A 12 11.01 76.95 -13.09
CA ASN A 12 9.85 76.16 -13.54
C ASN A 12 10.22 75.21 -14.68
N ARG A 13 11.00 75.66 -15.67
CA ARG A 13 11.50 74.80 -16.76
C ARG A 13 12.35 73.64 -16.24
N LYS A 14 13.25 73.90 -15.28
CA LYS A 14 14.08 72.86 -14.67
C LYS A 14 13.21 71.79 -13.98
N THR A 15 12.21 72.21 -13.20
CA THR A 15 11.28 71.30 -12.53
C THR A 15 10.47 70.47 -13.54
N ALA A 16 9.97 71.10 -14.60
CA ALA A 16 9.24 70.41 -15.66
C ALA A 16 10.09 69.31 -16.32
N ILE A 17 11.36 69.59 -16.61
CA ILE A 17 12.29 68.61 -17.19
C ILE A 17 12.51 67.42 -16.24
N ILE A 18 12.75 67.68 -14.96
CA ILE A 18 12.99 66.63 -13.95
C ILE A 18 11.75 65.74 -13.80
N ASN A 19 10.56 66.34 -13.77
CA ASN A 19 9.30 65.61 -13.67
C ASN A 19 9.06 64.72 -14.90
N ASN A 20 9.29 65.25 -16.10
CA ASN A 20 9.17 64.49 -17.34
C ASN A 20 10.15 63.31 -17.36
N ARG A 21 11.42 63.53 -17.02
CA ARG A 21 12.43 62.47 -16.94
C ARG A 21 12.01 61.37 -15.97
N THR A 22 11.51 61.75 -14.80
CA THR A 22 11.01 60.80 -13.78
C THR A 22 9.82 59.99 -14.30
N ARG A 23 8.87 60.63 -14.98
CA ARG A 23 7.72 59.96 -15.58
C ARG A 23 8.14 58.96 -16.67
N THR A 24 9.07 59.36 -17.55
CA THR A 24 9.60 58.48 -18.59
C THR A 24 10.27 57.24 -18.01
N GLU A 25 11.10 57.39 -16.98
CA GLU A 25 11.75 56.24 -16.34
C GLU A 25 10.74 55.31 -15.64
N LYS A 26 9.69 55.86 -15.00
CA LYS A 26 8.58 55.05 -14.46
C LYS A 26 7.88 54.24 -15.55
N VAL A 27 7.59 54.85 -16.70
CA VAL A 27 6.95 54.16 -17.84
C VAL A 27 7.86 53.05 -18.38
N LYS A 28 9.16 53.30 -18.54
CA LYS A 28 10.12 52.27 -18.95
C LYS A 28 10.19 51.10 -17.97
N ALA A 29 10.26 51.38 -16.67
CA ALA A 29 10.28 50.35 -15.63
C ALA A 29 9.00 49.51 -15.66
N GLN A 30 7.84 50.15 -15.82
CA GLN A 30 6.56 49.46 -15.90
C GLN A 30 6.43 48.60 -17.17
N ALA A 31 6.93 49.08 -18.30
CA ALA A 31 6.99 48.30 -19.54
C ALA A 31 7.86 47.05 -19.36
N LYS A 32 9.07 47.19 -18.78
CA LYS A 32 9.95 46.05 -18.46
C LYS A 32 9.27 45.05 -17.53
N TYR A 33 8.65 45.52 -16.45
CA TYR A 33 7.91 44.66 -15.52
C TYR A 33 6.81 43.86 -16.22
N THR A 34 6.05 44.52 -17.10
CA THR A 34 4.97 43.88 -17.85
C THR A 34 5.49 42.76 -18.75
N GLU A 35 6.61 43.00 -19.43
CA GLU A 35 7.23 42.00 -20.32
C GLU A 35 7.80 40.81 -19.53
N SER A 36 8.53 41.07 -18.45
CA SER A 36 9.02 40.00 -17.57
C SER A 36 7.87 39.18 -16.97
N ASN A 37 6.77 39.81 -16.56
CA ASN A 37 5.61 39.11 -16.03
C ASN A 37 4.94 38.19 -17.07
N LYS A 38 4.92 38.59 -18.36
CA LYS A 38 4.45 37.70 -19.44
C LYS A 38 5.34 36.46 -19.56
N GLN A 39 6.66 36.64 -19.55
CA GLN A 39 7.60 35.50 -19.64
C GLN A 39 7.42 34.53 -18.48
N VAL A 40 7.27 35.04 -17.25
CA VAL A 40 6.99 34.20 -16.06
C VAL A 40 5.72 33.38 -16.24
N LYS A 41 4.66 33.93 -16.84
CA LYS A 41 3.43 33.18 -17.11
C LYS A 41 3.65 32.03 -18.09
N ILE A 42 4.43 32.26 -19.15
CA ILE A 42 4.77 31.21 -20.13
C ILE A 42 5.56 30.09 -19.46
N ILE A 43 6.63 30.44 -18.71
CA ILE A 43 7.46 29.47 -18.00
C ILE A 43 6.64 28.65 -17.00
N ARG A 44 5.69 29.29 -16.30
CA ARG A 44 4.79 28.59 -15.37
C ARG A 44 3.92 27.57 -16.09
N ALA A 45 3.36 27.94 -17.25
CA ALA A 45 2.52 27.05 -18.04
C ALA A 45 3.31 25.84 -18.57
N ASP A 46 4.51 26.06 -19.10
CA ASP A 46 5.37 24.98 -19.58
C ASP A 46 5.75 24.01 -18.46
N LYS A 47 6.09 24.53 -17.28
CA LYS A 47 6.37 23.70 -16.11
C LYS A 47 5.15 22.84 -15.70
N GLN A 48 3.95 23.41 -15.72
CA GLN A 48 2.73 22.66 -15.43
C GLN A 48 2.51 21.54 -16.44
N LYS A 49 2.65 21.83 -17.74
CA LYS A 49 2.52 20.84 -18.81
C LYS A 49 3.53 19.69 -18.65
N TYR A 50 4.78 20.01 -18.31
CA TYR A 50 5.80 19.00 -18.06
C TYR A 50 5.46 18.09 -16.87
N VAL A 51 5.01 18.67 -15.76
CA VAL A 51 4.58 17.90 -14.57
C VAL A 51 3.39 17.01 -14.88
N GLU A 52 2.42 17.49 -15.67
CA GLU A 52 1.26 16.71 -16.07
C GLU A 52 1.63 15.51 -16.96
N GLU A 53 2.56 15.69 -17.90
CA GLU A 53 3.07 14.58 -18.74
C GLU A 53 3.82 13.53 -17.92
N LEU A 54 4.61 13.95 -16.92
CA LEU A 54 5.23 13.02 -15.96
C LEU A 54 4.17 12.23 -15.19
N ALA A 55 3.17 12.92 -14.64
CA ALA A 55 2.08 12.27 -13.91
C ALA A 55 1.31 11.28 -14.80
N ARG A 56 1.03 11.67 -16.05
CA ARG A 56 0.37 10.81 -17.05
C ARG A 56 1.19 9.56 -17.36
N THR A 57 2.50 9.70 -17.48
CA THR A 57 3.43 8.58 -17.72
C THR A 57 3.46 7.63 -16.53
N ALA A 58 3.60 8.16 -15.31
CA ALA A 58 3.55 7.36 -14.08
C ALA A 58 2.21 6.61 -13.95
N ALA A 59 1.09 7.27 -14.25
CA ALA A 59 -0.24 6.65 -14.22
C ALA A 59 -0.42 5.54 -15.26
N LYS A 60 0.21 5.67 -16.44
CA LYS A 60 0.22 4.59 -17.46
C LYS A 60 1.04 3.39 -16.99
N ALA A 61 2.23 3.62 -16.42
CA ALA A 61 3.06 2.56 -15.86
C ALA A 61 2.35 1.81 -14.73
N ALA A 62 1.73 2.54 -13.79
CA ALA A 62 0.95 1.95 -12.70
C ALA A 62 -0.26 1.14 -13.20
N ARG A 63 -0.94 1.58 -14.27
CA ARG A 63 -2.06 0.83 -14.87
C ARG A 63 -1.66 -0.54 -15.42
N GLY A 64 -0.47 -0.64 -16.01
CA GLY A 64 0.07 -1.93 -16.45
C GLY A 64 0.25 -2.89 -15.27
N ASN A 65 0.86 -2.38 -14.20
CA ASN A 65 1.10 -3.15 -12.97
C ASN A 65 -0.21 -3.58 -12.29
N LEU A 66 -1.24 -2.73 -12.25
CA LEU A 66 -2.52 -3.07 -11.63
C LEU A 66 -3.23 -4.23 -12.34
N LYS A 67 -3.17 -4.30 -13.68
CA LYS A 67 -3.76 -5.43 -14.42
C LYS A 67 -3.05 -6.74 -14.11
N GLN A 68 -1.73 -6.71 -14.00
CA GLN A 68 -0.94 -7.89 -13.66
C GLN A 68 -1.17 -8.33 -12.20
N LEU A 69 -1.28 -7.38 -11.26
CA LEU A 69 -1.64 -7.66 -9.87
C LEU A 69 -3.01 -8.34 -9.76
N ARG A 70 -4.03 -7.84 -10.48
CA ARG A 70 -5.37 -8.46 -10.49
C ARG A 70 -5.35 -9.88 -11.04
N TYR A 71 -4.59 -10.12 -12.11
CA TYR A 71 -4.44 -11.46 -12.68
C TYR A 71 -3.73 -12.42 -11.69
N ASN A 72 -2.68 -11.94 -11.02
CA ASN A 72 -1.97 -12.73 -10.02
C ASN A 72 -2.82 -13.03 -8.77
N GLU A 73 -3.65 -12.08 -8.32
CA GLU A 73 -4.64 -12.31 -7.25
C GLU A 73 -5.68 -13.35 -7.67
N GLU A 74 -6.16 -13.29 -8.91
CA GLU A 74 -7.13 -14.27 -9.43
C GLU A 74 -6.51 -15.68 -9.55
N ILE A 75 -5.25 -15.79 -9.98
CA ILE A 75 -4.53 -17.07 -9.98
C ILE A 75 -4.32 -17.58 -8.55
N SER A 76 -3.90 -16.70 -7.63
CA SER A 76 -3.66 -17.08 -6.24
C SER A 76 -4.93 -17.55 -5.55
N THR A 77 -6.05 -16.85 -5.74
CA THR A 77 -7.34 -17.23 -5.16
C THR A 77 -7.86 -18.56 -5.72
N ARG A 78 -7.71 -18.83 -7.03
CA ARG A 78 -8.03 -20.14 -7.61
C ARG A 78 -7.15 -21.25 -7.06
N LEU A 79 -5.82 -21.05 -7.02
CA LEU A 79 -4.88 -22.05 -6.52
C LEU A 79 -5.12 -22.39 -5.04
N ILE A 80 -5.48 -21.41 -4.21
CA ILE A 80 -5.84 -21.62 -2.81
C ILE A 80 -7.12 -22.46 -2.71
N SER A 81 -8.16 -22.11 -3.49
CA SER A 81 -9.42 -22.86 -3.50
C SER A 81 -9.25 -24.31 -3.97
N ASP A 82 -8.41 -24.55 -4.97
CA ASP A 82 -8.17 -25.89 -5.51
C ASP A 82 -7.50 -26.77 -4.44
N LYS A 83 -6.45 -26.28 -3.79
CA LYS A 83 -5.77 -26.99 -2.69
C LYS A 83 -6.70 -27.22 -1.50
N GLU A 84 -7.49 -26.23 -1.12
CA GLU A 84 -8.43 -26.35 -0.01
C GLU A 84 -9.50 -27.41 -0.32
N SER A 85 -10.02 -27.45 -1.55
CA SER A 85 -10.97 -28.48 -1.98
C SER A 85 -10.37 -29.90 -1.98
N GLU A 86 -9.13 -30.06 -2.46
CA GLU A 86 -8.41 -31.34 -2.46
C GLU A 86 -8.20 -31.84 -1.02
N THR A 87 -7.69 -30.98 -0.15
CA THR A 87 -7.46 -31.30 1.27
C THR A 87 -8.77 -31.64 2.00
N ILE A 88 -9.87 -30.92 1.70
CA ILE A 88 -11.20 -31.19 2.29
C ILE A 88 -11.72 -32.56 1.84
N THR A 89 -11.58 -32.91 0.55
CA THR A 89 -12.03 -34.22 0.06
C THR A 89 -11.23 -35.37 0.68
N GLU A 90 -9.92 -35.20 0.84
CA GLU A 90 -9.03 -36.20 1.43
C GLU A 90 -9.40 -36.46 2.91
N ILE A 91 -9.62 -35.39 3.69
CA ILE A 91 -10.09 -35.47 5.08
C ILE A 91 -11.47 -36.14 5.19
N GLN A 92 -12.38 -35.86 4.26
CA GLN A 92 -13.71 -36.49 4.24
C GLN A 92 -13.63 -37.98 3.93
N GLU A 93 -12.77 -38.39 3.00
CA GLU A 93 -12.58 -39.78 2.64
C GLU A 93 -11.94 -40.57 3.80
N GLU A 94 -10.94 -40.00 4.48
CA GLU A 94 -10.40 -40.59 5.71
C GLU A 94 -11.47 -40.76 6.79
N ARG A 95 -12.29 -39.72 7.04
CA ARG A 95 -13.39 -39.81 8.00
C ARG A 95 -14.37 -40.92 7.65
N LYS A 96 -14.70 -41.10 6.37
CA LYS A 96 -15.56 -42.19 5.91
C LYS A 96 -14.94 -43.56 6.21
N ARG A 97 -13.65 -43.74 5.93
CA ARG A 97 -12.92 -44.98 6.27
C ARG A 97 -12.91 -45.25 7.77
N TRP A 98 -12.72 -44.21 8.59
CA TRP A 98 -12.79 -44.33 10.06
C TRP A 98 -14.17 -44.75 10.53
N VAL A 99 -15.24 -44.14 10.01
CA VAL A 99 -16.63 -44.50 10.34
C VAL A 99 -16.91 -45.96 10.00
N GLU A 100 -16.55 -46.42 8.81
CA GLU A 100 -16.72 -47.82 8.40
C GLU A 100 -15.92 -48.79 9.28
N HIS A 101 -14.69 -48.42 9.64
CA HIS A 101 -13.85 -49.22 10.54
C HIS A 101 -14.47 -49.35 11.94
N PHE A 102 -14.91 -48.23 12.52
CA PHE A 102 -15.54 -48.22 13.83
C PHE A 102 -16.90 -48.92 13.84
N GLU A 103 -17.71 -48.75 12.81
CA GLU A 103 -18.99 -49.45 12.66
C GLU A 103 -18.78 -50.97 12.61
N LYS A 104 -17.79 -51.44 11.84
CA LYS A 104 -17.42 -52.86 11.79
C LYS A 104 -16.93 -53.39 13.14
N LEU A 105 -16.19 -52.56 13.89
CA LEU A 105 -15.64 -52.94 15.19
C LEU A 105 -16.72 -52.99 16.28
N LEU A 106 -17.65 -52.03 16.28
CA LEU A 106 -18.75 -51.95 17.25
C LEU A 106 -19.86 -52.96 16.95
N ASN A 107 -20.12 -53.26 15.67
CA ASN A 107 -21.07 -54.28 15.25
C ASN A 107 -20.44 -55.68 15.18
N ARG A 108 -19.18 -55.84 15.59
CA ARG A 108 -18.51 -57.14 15.71
C ARG A 108 -19.22 -57.92 16.82
N ARG A 109 -19.94 -58.97 16.44
CA ARG A 109 -20.58 -59.90 17.39
C ARG A 109 -19.56 -60.33 18.44
N ALA A 110 -19.99 -60.30 19.71
CA ALA A 110 -19.20 -60.80 20.83
C ALA A 110 -18.66 -62.19 20.47
N PRO A 111 -17.35 -62.46 20.66
CA PRO A 111 -16.81 -63.79 20.41
C PRO A 111 -17.67 -64.82 21.15
N LEU A 112 -18.23 -65.78 20.41
CA LEU A 112 -19.12 -66.82 20.93
C LEU A 112 -18.43 -67.76 21.93
N ASN A 113 -17.10 -67.71 21.96
CA ASN A 113 -16.31 -68.41 22.95
C ASN A 113 -16.07 -67.44 24.11
N PRO A 114 -16.56 -67.72 25.33
CA PRO A 114 -16.03 -67.02 26.50
C PRO A 114 -14.52 -67.19 26.47
N SER A 115 -13.78 -66.08 26.61
CA SER A 115 -12.33 -66.15 26.73
C SER A 115 -12.02 -67.11 27.86
N ASN A 116 -11.34 -68.22 27.56
CA ASN A 116 -10.79 -69.10 28.58
C ASN A 116 -9.63 -68.37 29.24
N ILE A 117 -9.95 -67.36 30.04
CA ILE A 117 -9.00 -66.69 30.91
C ILE A 117 -8.67 -67.73 31.97
N LYS A 118 -7.60 -68.48 31.71
CA LYS A 118 -6.98 -69.31 32.73
C LYS A 118 -6.59 -68.34 33.84
N VAL A 119 -7.29 -68.41 34.98
CA VAL A 119 -6.94 -67.67 36.19
C VAL A 119 -5.49 -68.02 36.50
N ALA A 120 -4.57 -67.13 36.15
CA ALA A 120 -3.22 -67.18 36.65
C ALA A 120 -3.28 -66.65 38.09
N GLN A 121 -3.73 -67.48 39.02
CA GLN A 121 -3.32 -67.33 40.41
C GLN A 121 -1.85 -67.75 40.47
N THR A 122 -1.00 -66.85 40.03
CA THR A 122 0.41 -66.87 40.38
C THR A 122 0.51 -65.91 41.56
N ASP A 123 0.42 -66.45 42.76
CA ASP A 123 0.85 -65.78 43.98
C ASP A 123 2.37 -65.59 43.88
N LEU A 124 2.79 -64.55 43.16
CA LEU A 124 4.18 -64.12 43.14
C LEU A 124 4.45 -63.43 44.49
N PRO A 125 5.42 -63.92 45.29
CA PRO A 125 5.80 -63.25 46.53
C PRO A 125 6.41 -61.90 46.17
N ILE A 126 5.66 -60.83 46.44
CA ILE A 126 6.18 -59.47 46.43
C ILE A 126 7.14 -59.39 47.63
N TYR A 127 8.45 -59.49 47.38
CA TYR A 127 9.45 -59.20 48.38
C TYR A 127 9.47 -57.69 48.59
N ILE A 128 8.62 -57.23 49.51
CA ILE A 128 8.61 -55.84 49.99
C ILE A 128 9.82 -55.72 50.93
N THR A 129 10.98 -55.35 50.40
CA THR A 129 11.99 -54.69 51.24
C THR A 129 11.50 -53.29 51.53
N SER A 130 10.88 -53.11 52.70
CA SER A 130 10.67 -51.80 53.28
C SER A 130 12.03 -51.12 53.47
N PRO A 131 12.28 -49.94 52.88
CA PRO A 131 13.50 -49.19 53.18
C PRO A 131 13.37 -48.59 54.57
N THR A 132 14.24 -49.04 55.49
CA THR A 132 14.42 -48.43 56.80
C THR A 132 14.96 -47.02 56.61
N ILE A 133 14.24 -46.04 57.15
CA ILE A 133 14.63 -44.63 57.17
C ILE A 133 15.70 -44.46 58.27
N GLU A 134 16.88 -43.94 57.90
CA GLU A 134 17.75 -43.15 58.80
C GLU A 134 17.70 -41.68 58.38
#